data_AF-T0Z838-F1
#
_entry.id   AF-T0Z838-F1
#
_cell.length_a   1.000
_cell.length_b   1.000
_cell.length_c   1.000
_cell.angle_alpha   90.00
_cell.angle_beta   90.00
_cell.angle_gamma   90.00
#
_symmetry.space_group_name_H-M   'P 1'
#
loop_
_entity.id
_entity.type
_entity.pdbx_description
1 polymer ?
#
loop_
_entity_poly.entity_id
_entity_poly.type
_entity_poly.pdbx_seq_one_letter_code
_entity_poly.pdbx_strand_id
1 'polypeptide(L)' 'MERYIIGPGDLLQVYVRDNPNLTISVPVRPDGRISIPLVQSMMAAGKTPGELAHDLEKSLSQYIRDP' A
#
# COMPACT_ATOMS: atom_id res chain seq x y z
N MET A 1 17.38 14.25 -8.22
CA MET A 1 15.93 14.01 -8.41
C MET A 1 15.31 13.93 -7.05
N GLU A 2 14.35 14.79 -6.74
CA GLU A 2 13.56 14.65 -5.52
C GLU A 2 12.65 13.42 -5.67
N ARG A 3 12.63 12.58 -4.63
CA ARG A 3 11.76 11.41 -4.59
C ARG A 3 10.39 11.85 -4.13
N TYR A 4 9.36 11.42 -4.85
CA TYR A 4 7.99 11.65 -4.44
C TYR A 4 7.73 11.03 -3.07
N ILE A 5 7.10 11.81 -2.19
CA ILE A 5 6.67 11.37 -0.86
C ILE A 5 5.15 11.38 -0.85
N ILE A 6 4.57 10.25 -0.45
CA ILE A 6 3.14 10.08 -0.35
C ILE A 6 2.59 11.01 0.73
N GLY A 7 1.47 11.66 0.43
CA GLY A 7 0.76 12.57 1.33
C GLY A 7 -0.71 12.19 1.52
N PRO A 8 -1.37 12.69 2.58
CA PRO A 8 -2.82 12.60 2.71
C PRO A 8 -3.54 13.18 1.50
N GLY A 9 -4.58 12.50 1.02
CA GLY A 9 -5.34 12.87 -0.17
C GLY A 9 -4.85 12.23 -1.47
N ASP A 10 -3.65 11.64 -1.49
CA ASP A 10 -3.16 10.90 -2.65
C ASP A 10 -4.06 9.70 -2.95
N LEU A 11 -4.27 9.40 -4.23
CA LEU A 11 -4.92 8.17 -4.66
C LEU A 11 -3.84 7.17 -5.09
N LEU A 12 -3.74 6.05 -4.38
CA LEU A 12 -2.79 4.99 -4.67
C LEU A 12 -3.49 3.83 -5.39
N GLN A 13 -2.86 3.34 -6.44
CA GLN A 13 -3.22 2.07 -7.06
C GLN A 13 -2.28 0.98 -6.56
N VAL A 14 -2.81 0.02 -5.82
CA VAL A 14 -2.07 -1.14 -5.33
C VAL A 14 -2.33 -2.30 -6.28
N TYR A 15 -1.29 -2.86 -6.88
CA TYR A 15 -1.36 -4.02 -7.76
C TYR A 15 -0.62 -5.19 -7.13
N VAL A 16 -1.34 -6.29 -6.90
CA VAL A 16 -0.78 -7.53 -6.37
C VAL A 16 -0.87 -8.60 -7.45
N ARG A 17 0.28 -9.06 -7.92
CA ARG A 17 0.37 -10.10 -8.94
C ARG A 17 -0.34 -11.38 -8.46
N ASP A 18 -1.02 -12.05 -9.38
CA ASP A 18 -1.73 -13.32 -9.16
C ASP A 18 -2.86 -13.26 -8.10
N ASN A 19 -3.15 -12.06 -7.58
CA ASN A 19 -4.15 -11.81 -6.56
C ASN A 19 -5.02 -10.61 -6.97
N PRO A 20 -5.85 -10.73 -8.03
CA PRO A 20 -6.64 -9.61 -8.56
C PRO A 20 -7.62 -9.04 -7.52
N ASN A 21 -8.09 -9.85 -6.57
CA ASN A 21 -8.96 -9.41 -5.49
C ASN A 21 -8.27 -8.47 -4.49
N LEU A 22 -6.93 -8.41 -4.50
CA LEU A 22 -6.12 -7.51 -3.70
C LEU A 22 -5.63 -6.29 -4.49
N THR A 23 -5.91 -6.24 -5.80
CA THR A 23 -5.58 -5.09 -6.65
C THR A 23 -6.69 -4.05 -6.53
N ILE A 24 -6.41 -2.95 -5.85
CA ILE A 24 -7.41 -1.93 -5.52
C ILE A 24 -6.84 -0.51 -5.62
N SER A 25 -7.73 0.47 -5.79
CA SER A 25 -7.37 1.89 -5.65
C SER A 25 -7.89 2.44 -4.33
N VAL A 26 -7.02 3.07 -3.53
CA VAL A 26 -7.36 3.63 -2.22
C VAL A 26 -6.82 5.03 -2.02
N PRO A 27 -7.59 5.91 -1.38
CA PRO A 27 -7.08 7.20 -0.96
C PRO A 27 -6.20 7.03 0.30
N VAL A 28 -5.15 7.86 0.40
CA VAL A 28 -4.43 8.08 1.66
C VAL A 28 -5.32 8.95 2.54
N ARG A 29 -5.75 8.39 3.66
CA ARG A 29 -6.63 9.03 4.62
C ARG A 29 -5.97 10.26 5.26
N PRO A 30 -6.76 11.15 5.91
CA PRO A 30 -6.22 12.32 6.61
C PRO A 30 -5.18 12.01 7.70
N ASP A 31 -5.24 10.83 8.32
CA ASP A 31 -4.25 10.35 9.29
C ASP A 31 -2.99 9.73 8.64
N GLY A 32 -2.86 9.84 7.32
CA GLY A 32 -1.73 9.36 6.54
C GLY A 32 -1.76 7.86 6.25
N ARG A 33 -2.85 7.17 6.56
CA ARG A 33 -2.95 5.71 6.44
C ARG A 33 -3.74 5.27 5.22
N ILE A 34 -3.46 4.06 4.75
CA ILE A 34 -4.30 3.33 3.78
C ILE A 34 -4.88 2.07 4.41
N SER A 35 -5.97 1.60 3.82
CA SER A 35 -6.67 0.38 4.20
C SER A 35 -6.91 -0.44 2.94
N ILE A 36 -6.32 -1.63 2.85
CA ILE A 36 -6.52 -2.59 1.76
C ILE A 36 -7.05 -3.91 2.34
N PRO A 37 -7.54 -4.85 1.52
CA PRO A 37 -7.94 -6.16 2.03
C PRO A 37 -6.76 -6.82 2.76
N LEU A 38 -7.04 -7.51 3.88
CA LEU A 38 -6.07 -8.16 4.77
C LEU A 38 -5.15 -7.22 5.57
N VAL A 39 -4.91 -5.99 5.09
CA VAL A 39 -4.14 -4.95 5.80
C VAL A 39 -5.03 -3.75 6.06
N GLN A 40 -5.73 -3.78 7.20
CA GLN A 40 -6.77 -2.79 7.51
C GLN A 40 -6.22 -1.37 7.76
N SER A 41 -4.94 -1.23 8.10
CA SER A 41 -4.40 0.08 8.50
C SER A 41 -2.88 0.12 8.41
N MET A 42 -2.35 0.81 7.41
CA MET A 42 -0.91 0.96 7.19
C MET A 42 -0.53 2.43 6.98
N MET A 43 0.52 2.91 7.63
CA MET A 43 1.05 4.25 7.38
C MET A 43 1.62 4.33 5.95
N ALA A 44 1.13 5.27 5.15
CA ALA A 44 1.60 5.54 3.80
C ALA A 44 2.25 6.92 3.70
N ALA A 45 1.71 7.92 4.40
CA ALA A 45 2.26 9.26 4.40
C ALA A 45 3.70 9.29 4.93
N GLY A 46 4.52 10.12 4.29
CA GLY A 46 5.95 10.23 4.63
C GLY A 46 6.82 9.12 4.02
N LYS A 47 6.24 8.17 3.28
CA LYS A 47 6.97 7.14 2.54
C LYS A 47 7.02 7.45 1.06
N THR A 48 8.07 6.95 0.41
CA THR A 48 8.08 6.77 -1.03
C THR A 48 7.18 5.60 -1.44
N PRO A 49 6.74 5.54 -2.72
CA PRO A 49 6.01 4.37 -3.22
C PRO A 49 6.75 3.04 -3.03
N GLY A 50 8.09 3.05 -3.14
CA GLY A 50 8.90 1.84 -2.94
C GLY A 50 8.93 1.35 -1.50
N GLU A 51 9.05 2.25 -0.53
CA GLU A 51 8.99 1.90 0.90
C GLU A 51 7.61 1.35 1.28
N LEU A 52 6.53 1.97 0.80
CA LEU A 52 5.19 1.47 1.03
C LEU A 52 4.98 0.08 0.39
N ALA A 53 5.50 -0.15 -0.81
CA ALA A 53 5.41 -1.46 -1.47
C ALA A 53 6.11 -2.56 -0.65
N HIS A 54 7.29 -2.27 -0.10
CA HIS A 54 8.01 -3.21 0.76
C HIS A 54 7.24 -3.57 2.04
N ASP A 55 6.62 -2.57 2.67
CA ASP A 55 5.80 -2.80 3.88
C ASP A 55 4.53 -3.60 3.57
N LEU A 56 3.91 -3.36 2.42
CA LEU A 56 2.78 -4.13 1.92
C LEU A 56 3.17 -5.58 1.65
N GLU A 57 4.28 -5.83 0.98
CA GLU A 57 4.81 -7.17 0.71
C GLU A 57 5.00 -7.95 2.02
N LYS A 58 5.68 -7.33 3.01
CA LYS A 58 5.91 -7.94 4.33
C LYS A 58 4.61 -8.23 5.10
N SER A 59 3.60 -7.39 4.95
CA SER A 59 2.31 -7.58 5.63
C SER A 59 1.46 -8.65 4.95
N LEU A 60 1.47 -8.67 3.62
CA LEU A 60 0.71 -9.61 2.81
C LEU A 60 1.33 -11.02 2.78
N SER A 61 2.63 -11.17 3.00
CA SER A 61 3.32 -12.48 3.05
C SER A 61 2.81 -13.39 4.17
N GLN A 62 2.08 -12.86 5.16
CA GLN A 62 1.41 -13.65 6.20
C GLN A 62 0.17 -14.38 5.68
N TYR A 63 -0.40 -13.93 4.56
CA TYR A 63 -1.67 -14.38 4.03
C TYR A 63 -1.54 -14.96 2.61
N ILE A 64 -0.60 -14.46 1.82
CA ILE A 64 -0.30 -14.92 0.47
C ILE A 64 0.94 -15.80 0.57
N ARG A 65 0.81 -17.07 0.20
CA ARG A 65 1.96 -17.94 -0.05
C ARG A 65 2.27 -17.87 -1.53
N ASP A 66 3.52 -17.58 -1.89
CA ASP A 66 4.01 -17.86 -3.23
C ASP A 66 3.83 -19.38 -3.48
N PRO A 67 3.07 -19.80 -4.52
CA PRO A 67 3.18 -21.16 -5.04
C PRO A 67 4.54 -21.40 -5.71
#